data_AF-A0A0F9DFN9-F1
#
_entry.id   AF-A0A0F9DFN9-F1
#
_cell.length_a   1.000
_cell.length_b   1.000
_cell.length_c   1.000
_cell.angle_alpha   90.00
_cell.angle_beta   90.00
_cell.angle_gamma   90.00
#
_symmetry.space_group_name_H-M   'P 1'
#
loop_
_entity.id
_entity.type
_entity.pdbx_description
1 polymer ?
#
loop_
_entity_poly.entity_id
_entity_poly.type
_entity_poly.pdbx_seq_one_letter_code
_entity_poly.pdbx_strand_id
1 'polypeptide(L)'
;RNKRAQEKAFDEGKSEKHWPNSKHNRKPSIAVDIAPWDQSMRRGRGDIDWNNRDRFILLAGIIRGIAHKLGIAIRWGGDWDSDSFMRDQRFHDMPHIELVNPDKDPREE
;
A
#
# COMPACT_ATOMS: atom_id res chain seq x y z
N ARG A 1 -9.68 8.76 0.99
CA ARG A 1 -8.97 9.98 0.51
C ARG A 1 -9.98 10.93 -0.13
N ASN A 2 -9.72 12.24 -0.13
CA ASN A 2 -10.59 13.24 -0.77
C ASN A 2 -10.03 13.70 -2.13
N LYS A 3 -10.82 14.44 -2.92
CA LYS A 3 -10.42 14.92 -4.27
C LYS A 3 -9.10 15.66 -4.26
N ARG A 4 -8.93 16.67 -3.38
CA ARG A 4 -7.71 17.48 -3.31
C ARG A 4 -6.46 16.63 -3.06
N ALA A 5 -6.51 15.69 -2.13
CA ALA A 5 -5.39 14.83 -1.83
C ALA A 5 -5.07 13.83 -2.95
N GLN A 6 -6.10 13.38 -3.70
CA GLN A 6 -5.89 12.50 -4.84
C GLN A 6 -5.24 13.24 -6.02
N GLU A 7 -5.75 14.41 -6.39
CA GLU A 7 -5.15 15.22 -7.47
C GLU A 7 -3.71 15.62 -7.13
N LYS A 8 -3.44 16.05 -5.88
CA LYS A 8 -2.06 16.32 -5.43
C LYS A 8 -1.14 15.10 -5.58
N ALA A 9 -1.62 13.89 -5.27
CA ALA A 9 -0.83 12.68 -5.43
C ALA A 9 -0.58 12.36 -6.91
N PHE A 10 -1.56 12.61 -7.78
CA PHE A 10 -1.41 12.46 -9.22
C PHE A 10 -0.39 13.47 -9.78
N ASP A 11 -0.54 14.74 -9.45
CA ASP A 11 0.33 15.83 -9.89
C ASP A 11 1.79 15.64 -9.44
N GLU A 12 2.00 15.03 -8.26
CA GLU A 12 3.33 14.70 -7.73
C GLU A 12 3.91 13.39 -8.29
N GLY A 13 3.21 12.70 -9.20
CA GLY A 13 3.63 11.41 -9.76
C GLY A 13 3.58 10.24 -8.76
N LYS A 14 2.90 10.41 -7.62
CA LYS A 14 2.70 9.41 -6.57
C LYS A 14 1.43 8.58 -6.78
N SER A 15 0.69 8.85 -7.85
CA SER A 15 -0.46 8.07 -8.27
C SER A 15 -0.64 8.18 -9.77
N GLU A 16 -1.04 7.10 -10.42
CA GLU A 16 -1.40 7.12 -11.84
C GLU A 16 -2.90 7.41 -12.08
N LYS A 17 -3.67 7.67 -11.02
CA LYS A 17 -5.14 7.81 -11.10
C LYS A 17 -5.60 9.20 -10.65
N HIS A 18 -6.43 9.85 -11.46
CA HIS A 18 -7.22 11.00 -11.05
C HIS A 18 -8.37 10.61 -10.11
N TRP A 19 -8.92 11.57 -9.37
CA TRP A 19 -10.17 11.40 -8.64
C TRP A 19 -11.33 11.12 -9.61
N PRO A 20 -12.30 10.23 -9.27
CA PRO A 20 -12.41 9.38 -8.08
C PRO A 20 -11.86 7.94 -8.32
N ASN A 21 -10.98 7.75 -9.29
CA ASN A 21 -10.64 6.43 -9.82
C ASN A 21 -9.64 5.63 -8.96
N SER A 22 -9.17 6.18 -7.84
CA SER A 22 -8.33 5.46 -6.89
C SER A 22 -9.15 4.64 -5.91
N LYS A 23 -8.65 3.46 -5.52
CA LYS A 23 -9.28 2.61 -4.48
C LYS A 23 -9.40 3.30 -3.12
N HIS A 24 -8.56 4.32 -2.87
CA HIS A 24 -8.66 5.22 -1.72
C HIS A 24 -9.90 6.12 -1.75
N ASN A 25 -10.57 6.26 -2.90
CA ASN A 25 -11.69 7.19 -3.10
C ASN A 25 -13.05 6.51 -2.91
N ARG A 26 -13.09 5.17 -2.82
CA ARG A 26 -14.30 4.39 -2.52
C ARG A 26 -14.78 4.65 -1.07
N LYS A 27 -16.09 4.52 -0.85
CA LYS A 27 -16.71 4.45 0.49
C LYS A 27 -17.49 3.12 0.62
N PRO A 28 -17.08 2.21 1.51
CA PRO A 28 -15.86 2.25 2.33
C PRO A 28 -14.58 2.22 1.47
N SER A 29 -13.48 2.76 2.00
CA SER A 29 -12.17 2.66 1.33
C SER A 29 -11.73 1.21 1.31
N ILE A 30 -11.11 0.79 0.21
CA ILE A 30 -10.55 -0.57 0.06
C ILE A 30 -9.06 -0.56 -0.17
N ALA A 31 -8.42 0.57 0.09
CA ALA A 31 -6.98 0.73 0.11
C ALA A 31 -6.55 1.56 1.32
N VAL A 32 -5.31 1.35 1.73
CA VAL A 32 -4.61 2.04 2.82
C VAL A 32 -3.15 2.22 2.43
N ASP A 33 -2.54 3.32 2.89
CA ASP A 33 -1.10 3.55 2.76
C ASP A 33 -0.48 3.36 4.15
N ILE A 34 0.48 2.44 4.31
CA ILE A 34 1.16 2.10 5.57
C ILE A 34 2.67 2.16 5.34
N ALA A 35 3.41 2.77 6.27
CA ALA A 35 4.87 2.91 6.17
C ALA A 35 5.58 2.43 7.44
N PRO A 36 6.81 1.90 7.33
CA PRO A 36 7.62 1.49 8.47
C PRO A 36 8.12 2.73 9.23
N TRP A 37 7.81 2.77 10.52
CA TRP A 37 8.36 3.78 11.42
C TRP A 37 9.79 3.41 11.83
N ASP A 38 10.74 4.34 11.65
CA ASP A 38 12.13 4.16 12.04
C ASP A 38 12.49 5.05 13.23
N GLN A 39 12.57 4.46 14.42
CA GLN A 39 12.97 5.19 15.63
C GLN A 39 14.41 5.72 15.59
N SER A 40 15.29 5.11 14.78
CA SER A 40 16.69 5.54 14.68
C SER A 40 16.84 6.86 13.90
N MET A 41 15.82 7.23 13.12
CA MET A 41 15.82 8.48 12.35
C MET A 41 15.73 9.72 13.25
N ARG A 42 16.21 10.85 12.71
CA ARG A 42 16.15 12.19 13.35
C ARG A 42 16.69 12.22 14.78
N ARG A 43 17.83 11.55 15.03
CA ARG A 43 18.48 11.47 16.34
C ARG A 43 17.53 10.93 17.43
N GLY A 44 16.82 9.84 17.15
CA GLY A 44 15.94 9.17 18.12
C GLY A 44 14.52 9.75 18.22
N ARG A 45 14.17 10.76 17.42
CA ARG A 45 12.79 11.30 17.37
C ARG A 45 11.86 10.48 16.49
N GLY A 46 12.42 9.57 15.69
CA GLY A 46 11.70 8.73 14.77
C GLY A 46 11.20 9.47 13.52
N ASP A 47 11.20 8.77 12.40
CA ASP A 47 10.65 9.25 11.13
C ASP A 47 10.38 8.07 10.20
N ILE A 48 9.79 8.32 9.04
CA ILE A 48 9.71 7.34 7.95
C ILE A 48 10.90 7.56 7.02
N ASP A 49 11.73 6.52 6.85
CA ASP A 49 12.75 6.50 5.80
C ASP A 49 12.13 6.02 4.48
N TRP A 50 11.64 6.97 3.68
CA TRP A 50 11.00 6.72 2.39
C TRP A 50 11.94 6.09 1.34
N ASN A 51 13.26 6.15 1.56
CA ASN A 51 14.24 5.58 0.64
C ASN A 51 14.64 4.15 1.04
N ASN A 52 14.23 3.68 2.23
CA ASN A 52 14.56 2.34 2.71
C ASN A 52 13.58 1.29 2.18
N ARG A 53 13.77 0.92 0.92
CA ARG A 53 12.95 -0.06 0.21
C ARG A 53 12.83 -1.39 0.96
N ASP A 54 13.92 -1.85 1.57
CA ASP A 54 13.98 -3.14 2.27
C ASP A 54 13.03 -3.19 3.47
N ARG A 55 12.87 -2.09 4.20
CA ARG A 55 11.89 -2.01 5.31
C ARG A 55 10.45 -2.07 4.83
N PHE A 56 10.14 -1.46 3.68
CA PHE A 56 8.82 -1.59 3.08
C PHE A 56 8.56 -3.02 2.60
N ILE A 57 9.55 -3.69 1.99
CA ILE A 57 9.46 -5.10 1.59
C ILE A 57 9.18 -5.99 2.81
N LEU A 58 9.93 -5.79 3.91
CA LEU A 58 9.72 -6.53 5.16
C LEU A 58 8.31 -6.34 5.69
N LEU A 59 7.84 -5.09 5.77
CA LEU A 59 6.49 -4.76 6.24
C LEU A 59 5.41 -5.40 5.35
N ALA A 60 5.56 -5.30 4.02
CA ALA A 60 4.63 -5.91 3.08
C ALA A 60 4.59 -7.43 3.21
N GLY A 61 5.73 -8.09 3.42
CA GLY A 61 5.81 -9.52 3.71
C GLY A 61 5.03 -9.91 4.96
N ILE A 62 5.18 -9.16 6.06
CA ILE A 62 4.42 -9.37 7.30
C ILE A 62 2.92 -9.23 7.04
N ILE A 63 2.50 -8.15 6.37
CA ILE A 63 1.09 -7.89 6.06
C ILE A 63 0.52 -9.01 5.18
N ARG A 64 1.22 -9.41 4.11
CA ARG A 64 0.81 -10.51 3.22
C ARG A 64 0.67 -11.83 3.96
N GLY A 65 1.62 -12.17 4.84
CA GLY A 65 1.56 -13.39 5.63
C GLY A 65 0.35 -13.43 6.56
N ILE A 66 0.07 -12.32 7.25
CA ILE A 66 -1.10 -12.20 8.13
C ILE A 66 -2.40 -12.24 7.31
N ALA A 67 -2.47 -11.48 6.22
CA ALA A 67 -3.64 -11.45 5.34
C ALA A 67 -3.96 -12.85 4.78
N HIS A 68 -2.93 -13.60 4.35
CA HIS A 68 -3.07 -14.98 3.92
C HIS A 68 -3.65 -15.88 5.03
N LYS A 69 -3.10 -15.79 6.26
CA LYS A 69 -3.61 -16.54 7.42
C LYS A 69 -5.08 -16.23 7.71
N LEU A 70 -5.50 -14.98 7.49
CA LEU A 70 -6.88 -14.52 7.71
C LEU A 70 -7.81 -14.73 6.51
N GLY A 71 -7.33 -15.34 5.41
CA GLY A 71 -8.13 -15.50 4.19
C GLY A 71 -8.45 -14.20 3.45
N ILE A 72 -7.73 -13.11 3.73
CA ILE A 72 -7.94 -11.79 3.12
C ILE A 72 -7.05 -11.65 1.90
N ALA A 73 -7.66 -11.50 0.72
CA ALA A 73 -6.95 -11.27 -0.53
C ALA A 73 -6.54 -9.79 -0.67
N ILE A 74 -5.23 -9.54 -0.68
CA ILE A 74 -4.64 -8.20 -0.85
C ILE A 74 -3.65 -8.14 -2.01
N ARG A 75 -3.40 -6.93 -2.49
CA ARG A 75 -2.29 -6.57 -3.37
C ARG A 75 -1.48 -5.44 -2.73
N TRP A 76 -0.18 -5.43 -3.01
CA TRP A 76 0.76 -4.43 -2.51
C TRP A 76 1.35 -3.63 -3.68
N GLY A 77 1.48 -2.31 -3.54
CA GLY A 77 1.97 -1.41 -4.59
C GLY A 77 3.47 -1.53 -4.90
N GLY A 78 4.19 -2.42 -4.22
CA GLY A 78 5.54 -2.84 -4.58
C GLY A 78 5.60 -4.10 -5.46
N ASP A 79 4.45 -4.75 -5.72
CA ASP A 79 4.29 -6.03 -6.42
C ASP A 79 2.86 -6.11 -7.03
N TRP A 80 2.62 -5.34 -8.10
CA TRP A 80 1.27 -5.10 -8.63
C TRP A 80 0.65 -6.33 -9.31
N ASP A 81 1.45 -7.16 -9.95
CA ASP A 81 1.05 -8.43 -10.55
C ASP A 81 1.12 -9.61 -9.57
N SER A 82 1.68 -9.40 -8.39
CA SER A 82 1.65 -10.34 -7.25
C SER A 82 2.39 -11.65 -7.51
N ASP A 83 3.43 -11.61 -8.34
CA ASP A 83 4.28 -12.76 -8.66
C ASP A 83 5.48 -12.90 -7.70
N SER A 84 5.63 -11.95 -6.77
CA SER A 84 6.72 -11.85 -5.80
C SER A 84 8.09 -11.48 -6.41
N PHE A 85 8.13 -11.09 -7.69
CA PHE A 85 9.32 -10.61 -8.38
C PHE A 85 9.32 -9.08 -8.47
N MET A 86 9.61 -8.41 -7.36
CA MET A 86 9.45 -6.95 -7.22
C MET A 86 10.39 -6.08 -8.09
N ARG A 87 11.20 -6.65 -8.99
CA ARG A 87 12.22 -5.92 -9.78
C ARG A 87 11.74 -5.52 -11.18
N ASP A 88 10.61 -6.03 -11.63
CA ASP A 88 10.04 -5.78 -12.96
C ASP A 88 8.98 -4.66 -12.98
N GLN A 89 8.60 -4.16 -11.81
CA GLN A 89 7.60 -3.11 -11.67
C GLN A 89 8.12 -1.78 -12.22
N ARG A 90 7.30 -1.08 -13.00
CA ARG A 90 7.61 0.25 -13.54
C ARG A 90 7.19 1.39 -12.62
N PHE A 91 6.26 1.13 -11.72
CA PHE A 91 5.71 2.09 -10.77
C PHE A 91 5.68 1.45 -9.38
N HIS A 92 6.34 2.09 -8.42
CA HIS A 92 6.39 1.64 -7.03
C HIS A 92 5.60 2.59 -6.13
N ASP A 93 4.49 2.10 -5.57
CA ASP A 93 3.75 2.76 -4.49
C ASP A 93 3.93 1.92 -3.22
N MET A 94 5.15 1.96 -2.68
CA MET A 94 5.58 1.08 -1.58
C MET A 94 4.67 1.10 -0.33
N PRO A 95 4.02 2.22 0.05
CA PRO A 95 3.09 2.21 1.17
C PRO A 95 1.75 1.53 0.87
N HIS A 96 1.39 1.37 -0.41
CA HIS A 96 0.03 1.06 -0.82
C HIS A 96 -0.34 -0.40 -0.62
N ILE A 97 -1.44 -0.65 0.08
CA ILE A 97 -2.10 -1.96 0.19
C ILE A 97 -3.55 -1.80 -0.22
N GLU A 98 -4.04 -2.72 -1.06
CA GLU A 98 -5.43 -2.74 -1.50
C GLU A 98 -6.07 -4.13 -1.38
N LEU A 99 -7.38 -4.17 -1.14
CA LEU A 99 -8.16 -5.40 -1.26
C LEU A 99 -8.32 -5.78 -2.74
N VAL A 100 -8.22 -7.08 -3.02
CA VAL A 100 -8.47 -7.65 -4.35
C VAL A 100 -9.95 -7.99 -4.51
N ASN A 101 -10.54 -8.63 -3.49
CA ASN A 101 -11.94 -9.06 -3.48
C ASN A 101 -12.67 -8.45 -2.28
N PRO A 102 -12.93 -7.14 -2.28
CA PRO A 102 -13.44 -6.42 -1.11
C PRO A 102 -14.86 -6.84 -0.68
N ASP A 103 -15.60 -7.52 -1.56
CA ASP A 103 -16.97 -7.95 -1.27
C ASP A 103 -17.03 -9.40 -0.77
N LYS A 104 -15.88 -10.11 -0.69
CA LYS A 104 -15.78 -11.42 -0.05
C LYS A 104 -15.42 -11.23 1.42
N ASP A 105 -16.34 -11.56 2.32
CA ASP A 105 -16.04 -11.61 3.76
C ASP A 105 -15.28 -12.92 4.05
N PRO A 106 -14.03 -12.86 4.54
CA PRO A 106 -13.27 -14.06 4.89
C PRO A 106 -13.83 -14.82 6.11
N ARG A 107 -14.79 -14.22 6.85
CA ARG A 107 -15.42 -14.83 8.03
C ARG A 107 -16.68 -15.61 7.68
N GLU A 108 -17.20 -15.43 6.47
CA GLU A 108 -18.36 -16.17 5.99
C GLU A 108 -17.85 -17.34 5.16
N GLU A 109 -18.12 -18.55 5.64
CA GLU A 109 -17.72 -19.83 5.03
C GLU A 109 -18.41 -20.08 3.68
#